data_AF-A0A969I3C1-F1
#
_entry.id   AF-A0A969I3C1-F1
#
_cell.length_a   1.000
_cell.length_b   1.000
_cell.length_c   1.000
_cell.angle_alpha   90.00
_cell.angle_beta   90.00
_cell.angle_gamma   90.00
#
_symmetry.space_group_name_H-M   'P 1'
#
loop_
_entity.id
_entity.type
_entity.pdbx_description
1 polymer ?
#
loop_
_entity_poly.entity_id
_entity_poly.type
_entity_poly.pdbx_seq_one_letter_code
_entity_poly.pdbx_strand_id
1 'polypeptide(L)'
;MAGINTGRLLLGGLVAAVVIFLIEGAATPFYMSDMLHALQQHNLSMGSGASGMLAGALISLLMGIGLIFFYAAARPRFGAGVKTAMIVATVSFFTGYFAGLIGYQAIGLYPTDMLVRFGVTGLVEMNLAAIAGAWVYRE
;
A
#
# COMPACT_ATOMS: atom_id res chain seq x y z
N MET A 1 -6.81 27.70 8.54
CA MET A 1 -6.50 26.33 8.10
C MET A 1 -5.92 26.46 6.70
N ALA A 2 -4.61 26.36 6.52
CA ALA A 2 -4.05 26.33 5.18
C ALA A 2 -4.64 25.09 4.48
N GLY A 3 -5.37 25.29 3.38
CA GLY A 3 -6.03 24.20 2.68
C GLY A 3 -5.00 23.23 2.11
N ILE A 4 -5.31 21.93 2.17
CA ILE A 4 -4.50 20.89 1.50
C ILE A 4 -4.40 21.26 0.02
N ASN A 5 -3.19 21.29 -0.53
CA ASN A 5 -2.99 21.54 -1.95
C ASN A 5 -3.45 20.31 -2.75
N THR A 6 -4.72 20.30 -3.17
CA THR A 6 -5.34 19.15 -3.85
C THR A 6 -4.60 18.76 -5.14
N GLY A 7 -4.03 19.72 -5.87
CA GLY A 7 -3.25 19.43 -7.08
C GLY A 7 -1.97 18.66 -6.76
N ARG A 8 -1.23 19.09 -5.73
CA ARG A 8 0.00 18.42 -5.28
C ARG A 8 -0.29 17.12 -4.53
N LEU A 9 -1.44 17.04 -3.85
CA LEU A 9 -1.94 15.81 -3.24
C LEU A 9 -2.13 14.73 -4.31
N LEU A 10 -2.82 15.05 -5.40
CA LEU A 10 -3.06 14.11 -6.49
C LEU A 10 -1.76 13.72 -7.19
N LEU A 11 -0.85 14.68 -7.45
CA LEU A 11 0.46 14.40 -8.03
C LEU A 11 1.32 13.49 -7.13
N GLY A 12 1.44 13.82 -5.85
CA GLY A 12 2.18 13.01 -4.89
C GLY A 12 1.55 11.63 -4.70
N GLY A 13 0.21 11.56 -4.65
CA GLY A 13 -0.54 10.32 -4.54
C GLY A 13 -0.37 9.41 -5.75
N LEU A 14 -0.33 9.98 -6.97
CA LEU A 14 -0.06 9.24 -8.21
C LEU A 14 1.36 8.69 -8.22
N VAL A 15 2.36 9.46 -7.78
CA VAL A 15 3.74 8.96 -7.65
C VAL A 15 3.83 7.85 -6.62
N ALA A 16 3.18 8.00 -5.45
CA ALA A 16 3.11 6.94 -4.45
C ALA A 16 2.44 5.68 -5.02
N ALA A 17 1.35 5.83 -5.78
CA ALA A 17 0.63 4.73 -6.40
C ALA A 17 1.48 3.95 -7.40
N VAL A 18 2.27 4.65 -8.23
CA VAL A 18 3.20 4.01 -9.17
C VAL A 18 4.27 3.23 -8.42
N VAL A 19 4.80 3.78 -7.33
CA VAL A 19 5.80 3.08 -6.50
C VAL A 19 5.22 1.81 -5.89
N ILE A 20 4.00 1.88 -5.32
CA ILE A 20 3.29 0.69 -4.80
C ILE A 20 3.11 -0.34 -5.91
N PHE A 21 2.57 0.08 -7.05
CA PHE A 21 2.28 -0.84 -8.16
C PHE A 21 3.53 -1.55 -8.69
N LEU A 22 4.67 -0.83 -8.78
CA LEU A 22 5.94 -1.41 -9.23
C LEU A 22 6.53 -2.39 -8.20
N ILE A 23 6.51 -2.03 -6.92
CA ILE A 23 7.04 -2.89 -5.86
C ILE A 23 6.17 -4.15 -5.72
N GLU A 24 4.85 -3.97 -5.69
CA GLU A 24 3.90 -5.08 -5.61
C GLU A 24 4.00 -5.98 -6.84
N GLY A 25 4.12 -5.42 -8.04
CA GLY A 25 4.33 -6.19 -9.26
C GLY A 25 5.65 -7.00 -9.25
N ALA A 26 6.72 -6.43 -8.69
CA ALA A 26 7.99 -7.12 -8.53
C ALA A 26 7.96 -8.17 -7.39
N ALA A 27 7.14 -7.95 -6.37
CA ALA A 27 7.05 -8.83 -5.21
C ALA A 27 6.07 -9.99 -5.40
N THR A 28 5.03 -9.78 -6.20
CA THR A 28 3.97 -10.74 -6.52
C THR A 28 4.51 -12.15 -6.83
N PRO A 29 5.55 -12.34 -7.67
CA PRO A 29 6.08 -13.68 -7.97
C PRO A 29 6.58 -14.46 -6.75
N PHE A 30 6.96 -13.80 -5.65
CA PHE A 30 7.47 -14.47 -4.44
C PHE A 30 6.40 -15.16 -3.59
N TYR A 31 5.13 -14.78 -3.76
CA TYR A 31 4.00 -15.33 -3.01
C TYR A 31 2.82 -15.77 -3.89
N MET A 32 2.87 -15.52 -5.21
CA MET A 32 1.79 -15.87 -6.14
C MET A 32 1.45 -17.37 -6.12
N SER A 33 2.45 -18.25 -6.08
CA SER A 33 2.21 -19.70 -6.03
C SER A 33 1.45 -20.10 -4.77
N ASP A 34 1.90 -19.61 -3.62
CA ASP A 34 1.28 -19.89 -2.31
C ASP A 34 -0.15 -19.35 -2.27
N MET A 35 -0.37 -18.15 -2.85
CA MET A 35 -1.67 -17.50 -2.97
C MET A 35 -2.64 -18.31 -3.84
N LEU A 36 -2.18 -18.78 -5.01
CA LEU A 36 -3.02 -19.56 -5.92
C LEU A 36 -3.38 -20.92 -5.35
N HIS A 37 -2.43 -21.61 -4.70
CA HIS A 37 -2.71 -22.88 -4.04
C HIS A 37 -3.73 -22.73 -2.93
N ALA A 38 -3.60 -21.70 -2.10
CA ALA A 38 -4.55 -21.38 -1.05
C ALA A 38 -5.95 -21.08 -1.60
N LEU A 39 -6.06 -20.26 -2.65
CA LEU A 39 -7.34 -19.97 -3.29
C LEU A 39 -7.98 -21.22 -3.90
N GLN A 40 -7.20 -22.09 -4.54
CA GLN A 40 -7.68 -23.36 -5.09
C GLN A 40 -8.25 -24.29 -4.01
N GLN A 41 -7.64 -24.34 -2.83
CA GLN A 41 -8.15 -25.13 -1.70
C GLN A 41 -9.54 -24.68 -1.25
N HIS A 42 -9.88 -23.41 -1.46
CA HIS A 42 -11.18 -22.83 -1.15
C HIS A 42 -12.12 -22.72 -2.35
N ASN A 43 -11.81 -23.35 -3.49
CA ASN A 43 -12.54 -23.23 -4.76
C ASN A 43 -12.69 -21.77 -5.25
N LEU A 44 -11.73 -20.92 -4.91
CA LEU A 44 -11.64 -19.53 -5.36
C LEU A 44 -10.64 -19.41 -6.51
N SER A 45 -10.86 -18.44 -7.38
CA SER A 45 -9.93 -18.08 -8.44
C SER A 45 -9.53 -16.62 -8.34
N MET A 46 -8.28 -16.33 -8.69
CA MET A 46 -7.82 -14.96 -8.83
C MET A 46 -8.34 -14.38 -10.16
N GLY A 47 -8.79 -13.12 -10.16
CA GLY A 47 -9.21 -12.44 -11.38
C GLY A 47 -8.12 -12.49 -12.45
N SER A 48 -8.46 -12.96 -13.65
CA SER A 48 -7.48 -13.25 -14.69
C SER A 48 -6.97 -11.98 -15.39
N GLY A 49 -5.66 -11.97 -15.66
CA GLY A 49 -4.97 -11.04 -16.57
C GLY A 49 -5.27 -9.56 -16.34
N ALA A 50 -5.91 -8.93 -17.33
CA ALA A 50 -6.17 -7.49 -17.34
C ALA A 50 -7.07 -7.00 -16.19
N SER A 51 -8.02 -7.84 -15.75
CA SER A 51 -8.93 -7.47 -14.66
C SER A 51 -8.22 -7.37 -13.31
N GLY A 52 -7.31 -8.30 -13.02
CA GLY A 52 -6.47 -8.29 -11.82
C GLY A 52 -5.48 -7.13 -11.83
N MET A 53 -4.85 -6.84 -12.98
CA MET A 53 -3.94 -5.69 -13.11
C MET A 53 -4.66 -4.36 -12.90
N LEU A 54 -5.86 -4.19 -13.47
CA LEU A 54 -6.67 -2.98 -13.25
C LEU A 54 -7.07 -2.83 -11.78
N ALA A 55 -7.49 -3.92 -11.13
CA ALA A 55 -7.81 -3.89 -9.71
C ALA A 55 -6.58 -3.50 -8.86
N GLY A 56 -5.41 -4.09 -9.14
CA GLY A 56 -4.16 -3.77 -8.46
C GLY A 56 -3.74 -2.30 -8.65
N ALA A 57 -3.87 -1.77 -9.88
CA ALA A 57 -3.59 -0.37 -10.16
C ALA A 57 -4.54 0.59 -9.42
N LEU A 58 -5.84 0.26 -9.37
CA LEU A 58 -6.84 1.04 -8.66
C LEU A 58 -6.59 1.04 -7.14
N ILE A 59 -6.29 -0.12 -6.56
CA ILE A 59 -5.95 -0.24 -5.14
C ILE A 59 -4.68 0.57 -4.84
N SER A 60 -3.64 0.43 -5.67
CA SER A 60 -2.39 1.19 -5.53
C SER A 60 -2.65 2.71 -5.59
N LEU A 61 -3.56 3.15 -6.47
CA LEU A 61 -3.96 4.55 -6.59
C LEU A 61 -4.67 5.06 -5.34
N LEU A 62 -5.65 4.31 -4.83
CA LEU A 62 -6.38 4.65 -3.62
C LEU A 62 -5.44 4.71 -2.40
N MET A 63 -4.55 3.72 -2.26
CA MET A 63 -3.56 3.69 -1.19
C MET A 63 -2.55 4.83 -1.30
N GLY A 64 -2.03 5.11 -2.50
CA GLY A 64 -1.11 6.19 -2.75
C GLY A 64 -1.70 7.57 -2.42
N ILE A 65 -2.91 7.85 -2.90
CA ILE A 65 -3.62 9.10 -2.59
C ILE A 65 -3.92 9.20 -1.09
N GLY A 66 -4.40 8.10 -0.47
CA GLY A 66 -4.66 8.06 0.96
C GLY A 66 -3.42 8.35 1.81
N LEU A 67 -2.27 7.74 1.47
CA LEU A 67 -1.00 7.96 2.15
C LEU A 67 -0.57 9.43 2.10
N ILE A 68 -0.66 10.07 0.93
CA ILE A 68 -0.27 11.48 0.79
C ILE A 68 -1.28 12.42 1.42
N PHE A 69 -2.56 12.04 1.47
CA PHE A 69 -3.58 12.76 2.22
C PHE A 69 -3.26 12.77 3.71
N PHE A 70 -2.96 11.62 4.30
CA PHE A 70 -2.55 11.54 5.70
C PHE A 70 -1.22 12.26 5.96
N TYR A 71 -0.26 12.20 5.02
CA TYR A 71 0.96 12.99 5.11
C TYR A 71 0.69 14.50 5.12
N ALA A 72 -0.12 14.99 4.20
CA ALA A 72 -0.52 16.40 4.14
C ALA A 72 -1.24 16.83 5.42
N ALA A 73 -2.13 16.01 5.97
CA ALA A 73 -2.83 16.26 7.22
C ALA A 73 -1.91 16.22 8.46
N ALA A 74 -0.87 15.37 8.44
CA ALA A 74 0.11 15.25 9.52
C ALA A 74 1.20 16.34 9.48
N ARG A 75 1.46 16.93 8.30
CA ARG A 75 2.52 17.91 8.06
C ARG A 75 2.48 19.14 9.01
N PRO A 76 1.33 19.74 9.34
CA PRO A 76 1.28 20.88 10.26
C PRO A 76 1.71 20.55 11.70
N ARG A 77 1.64 19.27 12.10
CA ARG A 77 1.96 18.82 13.47
C ARG A 77 3.37 18.25 13.59
N PHE A 78 3.79 17.46 12.62
CA PHE A 78 5.07 16.75 12.65
C PHE A 78 6.17 17.40 11.81
N GLY A 79 5.83 18.45 11.04
CA GLY A 79 6.74 19.10 10.11
C GLY A 79 6.83 18.38 8.76
N ALA A 80 7.48 19.04 7.80
CA ALA A 80 7.72 18.47 6.48
C ALA A 80 8.94 17.52 6.51
N GLY A 81 8.85 16.39 5.81
CA GLY A 81 10.02 15.54 5.55
C GLY A 81 9.78 14.04 5.67
N VAL A 82 10.86 13.30 5.45
CA VAL A 82 10.91 11.83 5.41
C VAL A 82 10.41 11.21 6.72
N LYS A 83 10.73 11.82 7.88
CA LYS A 83 10.29 11.33 9.19
C LYS A 83 8.77 11.28 9.29
N THR A 84 8.07 12.34 8.87
CA THR A 84 6.60 12.39 8.88
C THR A 84 6.01 11.38 7.91
N ALA A 85 6.61 11.23 6.73
CA ALA A 85 6.17 10.23 5.74
C ALA A 85 6.27 8.80 6.29
N MET A 86 7.38 8.44 6.94
CA MET A 86 7.56 7.12 7.54
C MET A 86 6.59 6.87 8.70
N ILE A 87 6.36 7.87 9.57
CA ILE A 87 5.39 7.75 10.67
C ILE A 87 4.00 7.47 10.11
N VAL A 88 3.56 8.27 9.13
CA VAL A 88 2.25 8.10 8.50
C VAL A 88 2.15 6.73 7.81
N ALA A 89 3.14 6.36 7.00
CA ALA A 89 3.16 5.07 6.32
C ALA A 89 3.09 3.89 7.29
N THR A 90 3.89 3.92 8.36
CA THR A 90 3.94 2.86 9.37
C THR A 90 2.62 2.77 10.13
N VAL A 91 2.03 3.91 10.52
CA VAL A 91 0.72 3.92 11.19
C VAL A 91 -0.38 3.41 10.24
N SER A 92 -0.41 3.85 8.99
CA SER A 92 -1.34 3.36 7.97
C SER A 92 -1.17 1.87 7.69
N PHE A 93 0.06 1.37 7.71
CA PHE A 93 0.35 -0.06 7.60
C PHE A 93 -0.27 -0.83 8.76
N PHE A 94 0.01 -0.46 10.02
CA PHE A 94 -0.50 -1.21 11.16
C PHE A 94 -2.02 -1.12 11.32
N THR A 95 -2.61 0.03 11.00
CA THR A 95 -4.06 0.25 11.18
C THR A 95 -4.89 -0.33 10.05
N GLY A 96 -4.39 -0.33 8.80
CA GLY A 96 -5.12 -0.85 7.65
C GLY A 96 -4.58 -2.20 7.18
N TYR A 97 -3.33 -2.22 6.73
CA TYR A 97 -2.74 -3.37 6.05
C TYR A 97 -2.58 -4.58 6.98
N PHE A 98 -1.94 -4.38 8.13
CA PHE A 98 -1.68 -5.43 9.12
C PHE A 98 -2.97 -5.99 9.73
N ALA A 99 -3.97 -5.15 9.96
CA ALA A 99 -5.30 -5.60 10.38
C ALA A 99 -5.95 -6.52 9.33
N GLY A 100 -5.77 -6.22 8.04
CA GLY A 100 -6.18 -7.10 6.94
C GLY A 100 -5.46 -8.45 6.96
N LEU A 101 -4.15 -8.47 7.22
CA LEU A 101 -3.37 -9.72 7.33
C LEU A 101 -3.86 -10.60 8.48
N ILE A 102 -4.15 -10.00 9.64
CA ILE A 102 -4.74 -10.73 10.77
C ILE A 102 -6.10 -11.30 10.37
N GLY A 103 -6.92 -10.54 9.63
CA GLY A 103 -8.19 -11.00 9.10
C GLY A 103 -8.03 -12.25 8.23
N TYR A 104 -7.08 -12.24 7.28
CA TYR A 104 -6.78 -13.39 6.42
C TYR A 104 -6.27 -14.61 7.19
N GLN A 105 -5.44 -14.39 8.22
CA GLN A 105 -4.96 -15.45 9.10
C GLN A 105 -6.12 -16.04 9.94
N ALA A 106 -7.03 -15.20 10.44
CA ALA A 106 -8.13 -15.62 11.31
C ALA A 106 -9.14 -16.52 10.57
N ILE A 107 -9.36 -16.28 9.28
CA ILE A 107 -10.21 -17.13 8.43
C ILE A 107 -9.45 -18.33 7.83
N GLY A 108 -8.14 -18.43 8.08
CA GLY A 108 -7.30 -19.52 7.56
C GLY A 108 -7.14 -19.51 6.05
N LEU A 109 -7.30 -18.36 5.38
CA LEU A 109 -7.30 -18.28 3.92
C LEU A 109 -5.92 -18.47 3.32
N TYR A 110 -4.86 -17.99 3.98
CA TYR A 110 -3.49 -18.06 3.47
C TYR A 110 -2.53 -18.66 4.50
N PRO A 111 -1.46 -19.35 4.06
CA PRO A 111 -0.45 -19.87 4.97
C PRO A 111 0.32 -18.72 5.65
N THR A 112 0.68 -18.92 6.93
CA THR A 112 1.30 -17.88 7.76
C THR A 112 2.63 -17.39 7.19
N ASP A 113 3.43 -18.28 6.61
CA ASP A 113 4.71 -17.89 5.98
C ASP A 113 4.53 -16.93 4.81
N MET A 114 3.47 -17.12 4.02
CA MET A 114 3.12 -16.22 2.92
C MET A 114 2.67 -14.86 3.46
N LEU A 115 1.81 -14.84 4.48
CA LEU A 115 1.33 -13.60 5.09
C LEU A 115 2.47 -12.78 5.73
N VAL A 116 3.48 -13.44 6.30
CA VAL A 116 4.68 -12.76 6.83
C VAL A 116 5.47 -12.12 5.69
N ARG A 117 5.74 -12.86 4.61
CA ARG A 117 6.46 -12.31 3.44
C ARG A 117 5.69 -11.13 2.83
N PHE A 118 4.38 -11.30 2.63
CA PHE A 118 3.49 -10.27 2.10
C PHE A 118 3.45 -9.03 2.99
N GLY A 119 3.36 -9.20 4.32
CA GLY A 119 3.39 -8.11 5.27
C GLY A 119 4.72 -7.35 5.33
N VAL A 120 5.85 -8.05 5.24
CA VAL A 120 7.17 -7.39 5.19
C VAL A 120 7.31 -6.57 3.92
N THR A 121 6.91 -7.12 2.77
CA THR A 121 6.86 -6.37 1.50
C THR A 121 5.95 -5.15 1.62
N GLY A 122 4.74 -5.31 2.14
CA GLY A 122 3.77 -4.23 2.35
C GLY A 122 4.28 -3.11 3.27
N LEU A 123 5.07 -3.45 4.29
CA LEU A 123 5.68 -2.43 5.14
C LEU A 123 6.73 -1.62 4.40
N VAL A 124 7.58 -2.28 3.62
CA VAL A 124 8.64 -1.63 2.84
C VAL A 124 8.04 -0.77 1.73
N GLU A 125 7.05 -1.29 0.99
CA GLU A 125 6.41 -0.57 -0.11
C GLU A 125 5.72 0.70 0.36
N MET A 126 4.95 0.64 1.47
CA MET A 126 4.19 1.79 1.95
C MET A 126 5.12 2.90 2.41
N ASN A 127 6.25 2.55 3.04
CA ASN A 127 7.26 3.52 3.44
C ASN A 127 7.94 4.16 2.21
N LEU A 128 8.37 3.37 1.23
CA LEU A 128 9.00 3.91 0.01
C LEU A 128 8.03 4.78 -0.79
N ALA A 129 6.78 4.35 -0.93
CA ALA A 129 5.73 5.10 -1.61
C ALA A 129 5.40 6.43 -0.92
N ALA A 130 5.28 6.41 0.41
CA ALA A 130 5.04 7.62 1.18
C ALA A 130 6.20 8.60 1.07
N ILE A 131 7.46 8.13 1.12
CA ILE A 131 8.64 8.97 0.94
C ILE A 131 8.65 9.60 -0.46
N ALA A 132 8.42 8.80 -1.50
CA ALA A 132 8.40 9.27 -2.88
C ALA A 132 7.29 10.31 -3.12
N GLY A 133 6.06 10.04 -2.69
CA GLY A 133 4.95 10.97 -2.84
C GLY A 133 5.09 12.22 -1.97
N ALA A 134 5.66 12.10 -0.76
CA ALA A 134 5.96 13.24 0.10
C ALA A 134 7.02 14.17 -0.50
N TRP A 135 7.96 13.64 -1.30
CA TRP A 135 8.99 14.44 -1.96
C TRP A 135 8.42 15.34 -3.07
N VAL A 136 7.35 14.85 -3.72
CA VAL A 136 6.58 15.57 -4.74
C VAL A 136 5.55 16.52 -4.11
N TYR A 137 4.99 16.16 -2.94
CA TYR A 137 4.16 17.03 -2.13
C TYR A 137 5.00 18.10 -1.39
N ARG A 138 5.46 19.10 -2.13
CA ARG A 138 6.00 20.34 -1.55
C ARG A 138 4.89 21.36 -1.63
N GLU A 139 4.37 21.97 -0.55
CA GLU A 139 3.59 23.22 -0.68
C GLU A 139 4.53 24.42 -0.85
#